data_AF-A0A6N7ITR3-F1
#
_entry.id   AF-A0A6N7ITR3-F1
#
_cell.length_a   1.000
_cell.length_b   1.000
_cell.length_c   1.000
_cell.angle_alpha   90.00
_cell.angle_beta   90.00
_cell.angle_gamma   90.00
#
_symmetry.space_group_name_H-M   'P 1'
#
loop_
_entity.id
_entity.type
_entity.pdbx_description
1 polymer ?
#
loop_
_entity_poly.entity_id
_entity_poly.type
_entity_poly.pdbx_seq_one_letter_code
_entity_poly.pdbx_strand_id
1 'polypeptide(L)'
;MPNDELVSRIVEEVLRRLNRPPVSVPPLPGHRRIMVVVTGGTIGARAALEGLAHLKKKRGVGLEYFILFSRSATAIHSPEKWGQELQAVEVLVEGENSRGRNTEVLKLCDLVVVPILTRTTAARLASLLLDSAAAEVLVDALMRGLPVVAARDAADPTGEGFARLGMNRGHPALVQAMKDNLEKIAGYGVTLVSAGELGCVLEERIQRLAGHETTPQPLLEEKNVPESLYQLPEVLSRVPAVEQRSDRRMVITRMELGALVNNNGVVRIPRGTLVTPLAWDIIRDAGWRVEEI
;
A
#
# COMPACT_ATOMS: atom_id res chain seq x y z
N MET A 1 38.75 -18.91 36.48
CA MET A 1 38.31 -17.77 35.65
C MET A 1 38.09 -18.08 34.15
N PRO A 2 37.53 -19.23 33.71
CA PRO A 2 37.21 -19.46 32.28
C PRO A 2 35.74 -19.20 31.87
N ASN A 3 34.83 -18.96 32.81
CA ASN A 3 33.40 -18.77 32.50
C ASN A 3 33.05 -17.36 32.01
N ASP A 4 33.71 -16.32 32.52
CA ASP A 4 33.35 -14.93 32.16
C ASP A 4 33.77 -14.55 30.74
N GLU A 5 34.84 -15.16 30.22
CA GLU A 5 35.24 -15.04 28.81
C GLU A 5 34.23 -15.71 27.87
N LEU A 6 33.69 -16.87 28.27
CA LEU A 6 32.72 -17.60 27.48
C LEU A 6 31.38 -16.86 27.44
N VAL A 7 30.95 -16.33 28.60
CA VAL A 7 29.75 -15.50 28.71
C VAL A 7 29.90 -14.21 27.90
N SER A 8 31.05 -13.54 27.97
CA SER A 8 31.30 -12.32 27.19
C SER A 8 31.24 -12.58 25.69
N ARG A 9 31.82 -13.68 25.22
CA ARG A 9 31.73 -14.08 23.79
C ARG A 9 30.31 -14.42 23.36
N ILE A 10 29.51 -15.05 24.22
CA ILE A 10 28.10 -15.34 23.92
C ILE A 10 27.28 -14.05 23.87
N VAL A 11 27.49 -13.14 24.82
CA VAL A 11 26.79 -11.86 24.89
C VAL A 11 27.13 -10.98 23.68
N GLU A 12 28.42 -10.89 23.31
CA GLU A 12 28.84 -10.18 22.10
C GLU A 12 28.20 -10.79 20.84
N GLU A 13 28.16 -12.12 20.73
CA GLU A 13 27.56 -12.79 19.57
C GLU A 13 26.03 -12.60 19.51
N VAL A 14 25.35 -12.60 20.66
CA VAL A 14 23.90 -12.33 20.74
C VAL A 14 23.60 -10.87 20.39
N LEU A 15 24.36 -9.92 20.94
CA LEU A 15 24.22 -8.49 20.60
C LEU A 15 24.53 -8.23 19.13
N ARG A 16 25.54 -8.91 18.56
CA ARG A 16 25.87 -8.84 17.13
C ARG A 16 24.73 -9.37 16.24
N ARG A 17 24.00 -10.39 16.69
CA ARG A 17 22.83 -10.93 15.97
C ARG A 17 21.60 -10.03 16.07
N LEU A 18 21.38 -9.38 17.21
CA LEU A 18 20.28 -8.44 17.41
C LEU A 18 20.49 -7.11 16.68
N ASN A 19 21.75 -6.65 16.55
CA ASN A 19 22.10 -5.42 15.82
C ASN A 19 22.38 -5.60 14.33
N ARG A 20 22.23 -6.82 13.78
CA ARG A 20 22.21 -6.96 12.33
C ARG A 20 20.89 -6.34 11.81
N PRO A 21 20.94 -5.39 10.85
CA PRO A 21 19.74 -5.11 10.07
C PRO A 21 19.25 -6.45 9.52
N PRO A 22 17.92 -6.71 9.42
CA PRO A 22 17.42 -7.97 8.92
C PRO A 22 18.06 -8.20 7.56
N VAL A 23 19.04 -9.10 7.53
CA VAL A 23 19.53 -9.66 6.29
C VAL A 23 18.30 -10.31 5.73
N SER A 24 17.80 -9.76 4.62
CA SER A 24 16.74 -10.34 3.83
C SER A 24 17.29 -11.69 3.37
N VAL A 25 17.12 -12.71 4.22
CA VAL A 25 17.35 -14.09 3.84
C VAL A 25 16.45 -14.27 2.63
N PRO A 26 17.00 -14.54 1.44
CA PRO A 26 16.15 -14.79 0.29
C PRO A 26 15.17 -15.88 0.72
N PRO A 27 13.86 -15.66 0.51
CA PRO A 27 12.85 -16.64 0.92
C PRO A 27 13.27 -18.01 0.39
N LEU A 28 13.14 -19.04 1.23
CA LEU A 28 13.38 -20.42 0.81
C LEU A 28 12.65 -20.66 -0.52
N PRO A 29 13.24 -21.41 -1.48
CA PRO A 29 12.58 -21.70 -2.75
C PRO A 29 11.14 -22.18 -2.52
N GLY A 30 10.16 -21.45 -3.07
CA GLY A 30 8.73 -21.73 -2.89
C GLY A 30 8.05 -21.10 -1.67
N HIS A 31 8.78 -20.37 -0.81
CA HIS A 31 8.19 -19.56 0.26
C HIS A 31 7.51 -18.31 -0.33
N ARG A 32 6.29 -18.02 0.10
CA ARG A 32 5.53 -16.85 -0.38
C ARG A 32 4.90 -16.07 0.76
N ARG A 33 4.87 -14.75 0.58
CA ARG A 33 4.22 -13.80 1.48
C ARG A 33 3.06 -13.14 0.75
N ILE A 34 1.86 -13.27 1.31
CA ILE A 34 0.63 -12.76 0.73
C ILE A 34 0.05 -11.68 1.63
N MET A 35 -0.19 -10.50 1.07
CA MET A 35 -1.03 -9.49 1.71
C MET A 35 -2.50 -9.83 1.45
N VAL A 36 -3.27 -10.04 2.52
CA VAL A 36 -4.71 -10.30 2.50
C VAL A 36 -5.45 -9.03 2.88
N VAL A 37 -6.12 -8.39 1.94
CA VAL A 37 -6.85 -7.13 2.17
C VAL A 37 -8.34 -7.43 2.36
N VAL A 38 -8.81 -7.36 3.61
CA VAL A 38 -10.19 -7.67 3.99
C VAL A 38 -11.04 -6.39 4.00
N THR A 39 -12.17 -6.40 3.27
CA THR A 39 -13.09 -5.26 3.17
C THR A 39 -14.48 -5.58 3.73
N GLY A 40 -15.33 -4.56 3.92
CA GLY A 40 -16.62 -4.65 4.61
C GLY A 40 -17.77 -5.28 3.82
N GLY A 41 -17.59 -6.51 3.32
CA GLY A 41 -18.65 -7.28 2.65
C GLY A 41 -18.85 -8.65 3.27
N THR A 42 -20.03 -9.25 3.08
CA THR A 42 -20.38 -10.58 3.60
C THR A 42 -20.51 -11.66 2.52
N ILE A 43 -20.85 -11.27 1.29
CA ILE A 43 -21.05 -12.20 0.18
C ILE A 43 -19.70 -12.84 -0.18
N GLY A 44 -19.66 -14.18 -0.21
CA GLY A 44 -18.46 -14.95 -0.56
C GLY A 44 -17.41 -15.05 0.55
N ALA A 45 -17.55 -14.31 1.66
CA ALA A 45 -16.55 -14.22 2.71
C ALA A 45 -16.12 -15.58 3.29
N ARG A 46 -17.09 -16.45 3.58
CA ARG A 46 -16.83 -17.80 4.10
C ARG A 46 -16.02 -18.64 3.11
N ALA A 47 -16.48 -18.72 1.86
CA ALA A 47 -15.84 -19.53 0.83
C ALA A 47 -14.40 -19.04 0.55
N ALA A 48 -14.19 -17.72 0.52
CA ALA A 48 -12.87 -17.14 0.35
C ALA A 48 -11.94 -17.49 1.53
N LEU A 49 -12.40 -17.35 2.77
CA LEU A 49 -11.63 -17.67 3.97
C LEU A 49 -11.28 -19.17 4.02
N GLU A 50 -12.24 -20.05 3.75
CA GLU A 50 -12.03 -21.50 3.66
C GLU A 50 -11.00 -21.86 2.59
N GLY A 51 -11.07 -21.22 1.41
CA GLY A 51 -10.10 -21.41 0.33
C GLY A 51 -8.67 -20.97 0.72
N LEU A 52 -8.54 -19.81 1.37
CA LEU A 52 -7.25 -19.31 1.86
C LEU A 52 -6.67 -20.20 2.98
N ALA A 53 -7.52 -20.66 3.90
CA ALA A 53 -7.13 -21.57 4.98
C ALA A 53 -6.71 -22.94 4.44
N HIS A 54 -7.41 -23.46 3.43
CA HIS A 54 -7.03 -24.69 2.75
C HIS A 54 -5.65 -24.55 2.07
N LEU A 55 -5.41 -23.44 1.38
CA LEU A 55 -4.12 -23.14 0.76
C LEU A 55 -2.98 -23.07 1.81
N LYS A 56 -3.23 -22.45 2.97
CA LYS A 56 -2.28 -22.42 4.09
C LYS A 56 -1.98 -23.81 4.63
N LYS A 57 -2.99 -24.66 4.83
CA LYS A 57 -2.79 -26.05 5.27
C LYS A 57 -1.94 -26.85 4.28
N LYS A 58 -2.16 -26.65 2.97
CA LYS A 58 -1.41 -27.33 1.90
C LYS A 58 0.04 -26.89 1.81
N ARG A 59 0.33 -25.59 1.97
CA ARG A 59 1.69 -25.01 1.86
C ARG A 59 2.46 -25.00 3.18
N GLY A 60 1.77 -25.06 4.32
CA GLY A 60 2.35 -25.06 5.65
C GLY A 60 3.17 -23.81 5.94
N VAL A 61 4.44 -24.00 6.29
CA VAL A 61 5.39 -22.93 6.63
C VAL A 61 5.85 -22.13 5.42
N GLY A 62 5.73 -22.67 4.20
CA GLY A 62 6.11 -22.00 2.95
C GLY A 62 5.13 -20.91 2.49
N LEU A 63 4.13 -20.58 3.30
CA LEU A 63 3.15 -19.54 2.99
C LEU A 63 2.87 -18.68 4.21
N GLU A 64 3.14 -17.39 4.12
CA GLU A 64 2.86 -16.41 5.17
C GLU A 64 1.75 -15.47 4.73
N TYR A 65 0.79 -15.23 5.63
CA TYR A 65 -0.24 -14.23 5.43
C TYR A 65 0.01 -13.02 6.32
N PHE A 66 -0.09 -11.83 5.73
CA PHE A 66 -0.23 -10.57 6.42
C PHE A 66 -1.62 -10.04 6.11
N ILE A 67 -2.41 -9.68 7.12
CA ILE A 67 -3.79 -9.27 6.90
C ILE A 67 -3.92 -7.77 7.12
N LEU A 68 -4.56 -7.06 6.19
CA LEU A 68 -4.99 -5.69 6.35
C LEU A 68 -6.52 -5.63 6.34
N PHE A 69 -7.11 -5.22 7.46
CA PHE A 69 -8.53 -4.91 7.55
C PHE A 69 -8.76 -3.45 7.20
N SER A 70 -9.67 -3.18 6.26
CA SER A 70 -10.25 -1.84 6.15
C SER A 70 -11.07 -1.50 7.40
N ARG A 71 -11.30 -0.22 7.66
CA ARG A 71 -12.14 0.21 8.80
C ARG A 71 -13.55 -0.41 8.74
N SER A 72 -14.12 -0.53 7.55
CA SER A 72 -15.44 -1.15 7.37
C SER A 72 -15.46 -2.66 7.60
N ALA A 73 -14.31 -3.34 7.45
CA ALA A 73 -14.23 -4.77 7.60
C ALA A 73 -14.33 -5.21 9.05
N THR A 74 -13.80 -4.43 10.00
CA THR A 74 -13.85 -4.78 11.44
C THR A 74 -15.25 -4.72 12.04
N ALA A 75 -16.18 -4.03 11.38
CA ALA A 75 -17.60 -4.01 11.76
C ALA A 75 -18.34 -5.32 11.38
N ILE A 76 -17.77 -6.12 10.48
CA ILE A 76 -18.40 -7.32 9.90
C ILE A 76 -17.63 -8.59 10.25
N HIS A 77 -16.30 -8.48 10.29
CA HIS A 77 -15.36 -9.57 10.47
C HIS A 77 -14.52 -9.32 11.72
N SER A 78 -14.18 -10.39 12.45
CA SER A 78 -13.25 -10.31 13.58
C SER A 78 -11.82 -10.47 13.08
N PRO A 79 -10.94 -9.46 13.27
CA PRO A 79 -9.53 -9.56 12.94
C PRO A 79 -8.83 -10.73 13.63
N GLU A 80 -9.21 -11.02 14.88
CA GLU A 80 -8.66 -12.11 15.68
C GLU A 80 -8.98 -13.47 15.06
N LYS A 81 -10.25 -13.70 14.67
CA LYS A 81 -10.68 -14.96 14.05
C LYS A 81 -9.98 -15.20 12.72
N TRP A 82 -9.91 -14.18 11.86
CA TRP A 82 -9.20 -14.27 10.60
C TRP A 82 -7.70 -14.52 10.79
N GLY A 83 -7.08 -13.83 11.75
CA GLY A 83 -5.69 -14.04 12.12
C GLY A 83 -5.42 -15.47 12.57
N GLN A 84 -6.29 -16.05 13.41
CA GLN A 84 -6.18 -17.43 13.87
C GLN A 84 -6.40 -18.45 12.73
N GLU A 85 -7.45 -18.28 11.93
CA GLU A 85 -7.82 -19.22 10.88
C GLU A 85 -6.80 -19.27 9.74
N LEU A 86 -6.20 -18.12 9.42
CA LEU A 86 -5.14 -18.02 8.42
C LEU A 86 -3.74 -18.21 9.01
N GLN A 87 -3.60 -18.31 10.34
CA GLN A 87 -2.32 -18.30 11.03
C GLN A 87 -1.43 -17.14 10.55
N ALA A 88 -2.02 -15.94 10.53
CA ALA A 88 -1.39 -14.75 10.01
C ALA A 88 -0.19 -14.33 10.86
N VAL A 89 0.87 -13.87 10.19
CA VAL A 89 2.07 -13.33 10.83
C VAL A 89 1.76 -12.00 11.52
N GLU A 90 0.97 -11.16 10.87
CA GLU A 90 0.56 -9.85 11.37
C GLU A 90 -0.86 -9.54 10.89
N VAL A 91 -1.64 -8.90 11.76
CA VAL A 91 -2.98 -8.40 11.45
C VAL A 91 -3.01 -6.90 11.71
N LEU A 92 -3.18 -6.14 10.64
CA LEU A 92 -3.28 -4.69 10.62
C LEU A 92 -4.75 -4.29 10.51
N VAL A 93 -5.13 -3.23 11.21
CA VAL A 93 -6.44 -2.60 11.09
C VAL A 93 -6.24 -1.15 10.68
N GLU A 94 -6.91 -0.75 9.60
CA GLU A 94 -6.89 0.62 9.08
C GLU A 94 -7.28 1.63 10.15
N GLY A 95 -6.33 2.53 10.43
CA GLY A 95 -6.40 3.56 11.46
C GLY A 95 -5.06 4.26 11.64
N GLU A 96 -4.99 5.23 12.56
CA GLU A 96 -3.77 6.03 12.78
C GLU A 96 -2.54 5.17 13.09
N ASN A 97 -2.72 4.12 13.90
CA ASN A 97 -1.64 3.20 14.29
C ASN A 97 -1.11 2.32 13.15
N SER A 98 -1.79 2.29 11.99
CA SER A 98 -1.42 1.46 10.84
C SER A 98 -0.84 2.26 9.67
N ARG A 99 -0.83 3.59 9.76
CA ARG A 99 -0.35 4.47 8.68
C ARG A 99 1.12 4.17 8.37
N GLY A 100 1.43 3.92 7.10
CA GLY A 100 2.78 3.57 6.62
C GLY A 100 3.17 2.12 6.88
N ARG A 101 2.65 1.47 7.93
CA ARG A 101 2.92 0.07 8.25
C ARG A 101 2.39 -0.87 7.17
N ASN A 102 1.21 -0.58 6.62
CA ASN A 102 0.65 -1.30 5.47
C ASN A 102 1.60 -1.28 4.26
N THR A 103 2.23 -0.14 3.96
CA THR A 103 3.19 -0.01 2.86
C THR A 103 4.48 -0.77 3.14
N GLU A 104 4.98 -0.77 4.39
CA GLU A 104 6.14 -1.56 4.79
C GLU A 104 5.90 -3.06 4.61
N VAL A 105 4.76 -3.56 5.09
CA VAL A 105 4.39 -4.96 4.97
C VAL A 105 4.18 -5.34 3.50
N LEU A 106 3.58 -4.45 2.69
CA LEU A 106 3.41 -4.70 1.26
C LEU A 106 4.76 -4.93 0.54
N LYS A 107 5.83 -4.23 0.93
CA LYS A 107 7.18 -4.42 0.35
C LYS A 107 7.74 -5.83 0.59
N LEU A 108 7.23 -6.56 1.58
CA LEU A 108 7.65 -7.92 1.89
C LEU A 108 6.85 -8.97 1.11
N CYS A 109 5.74 -8.59 0.48
CA CYS A 109 4.80 -9.52 -0.12
C CYS A 109 5.10 -9.78 -1.60
N ASP A 110 4.84 -11.00 -2.04
CA ASP A 110 4.97 -11.44 -3.43
C ASP A 110 3.69 -11.21 -4.24
N LEU A 111 2.54 -11.13 -3.56
CA LEU A 111 1.23 -10.92 -4.18
C LEU A 111 0.21 -10.38 -3.18
N VAL A 112 -0.88 -9.83 -3.69
CA VAL A 112 -2.00 -9.32 -2.89
C VAL A 112 -3.29 -10.06 -3.23
N VAL A 113 -4.06 -10.41 -2.20
CA VAL A 113 -5.39 -11.00 -2.35
C VAL A 113 -6.44 -10.15 -1.65
N VAL A 114 -7.57 -9.93 -2.31
CA VAL A 114 -8.77 -9.30 -1.76
C VAL A 114 -9.87 -10.37 -1.68
N PRO A 115 -9.98 -11.13 -0.56
CA PRO A 115 -10.96 -12.21 -0.44
C PRO A 115 -12.40 -11.74 -0.50
N ILE A 116 -12.64 -10.45 -0.25
CA ILE A 116 -13.95 -9.82 -0.31
C ILE A 116 -13.75 -8.46 -0.97
N LEU A 117 -14.00 -8.35 -2.28
CA LEU A 117 -14.06 -7.05 -2.95
C LEU A 117 -15.47 -6.49 -2.83
N THR A 118 -15.65 -5.39 -2.10
CA THR A 118 -16.95 -4.70 -2.02
C THR A 118 -17.19 -3.80 -3.22
N ARG A 119 -18.46 -3.51 -3.52
CA ARG A 119 -18.87 -2.45 -4.47
C ARG A 119 -18.14 -1.12 -4.22
N THR A 120 -18.02 -0.72 -2.96
CA THR A 120 -17.36 0.54 -2.57
C THR A 120 -15.87 0.50 -2.87
N THR A 121 -15.17 -0.59 -2.53
CA THR A 121 -13.75 -0.75 -2.86
C THR A 121 -13.54 -0.79 -4.37
N ALA A 122 -14.37 -1.52 -5.12
CA ALA A 122 -14.31 -1.55 -6.59
C ALA A 122 -14.49 -0.16 -7.21
N ALA A 123 -15.47 0.62 -6.75
CA ALA A 123 -15.71 1.98 -7.23
C ALA A 123 -14.54 2.94 -6.90
N ARG A 124 -13.98 2.84 -5.68
CA ARG A 124 -12.79 3.61 -5.28
C ARG A 124 -11.59 3.28 -6.17
N LEU A 125 -11.29 2.00 -6.38
CA LEU A 125 -10.20 1.58 -7.26
C LEU A 125 -10.42 2.04 -8.71
N ALA A 126 -11.62 1.85 -9.25
CA ALA A 126 -11.98 2.30 -10.60
C ALA A 126 -11.80 3.81 -10.78
N SER A 127 -11.90 4.59 -9.69
CA SER A 127 -11.76 6.05 -9.70
C SER A 127 -10.41 6.53 -9.18
N LEU A 128 -9.50 5.61 -8.80
CA LEU A 128 -8.23 5.89 -8.13
C LEU A 128 -8.39 6.79 -6.89
N LEU A 129 -9.49 6.62 -6.15
CA LEU A 129 -9.71 7.26 -4.87
C LEU A 129 -9.00 6.47 -3.78
N LEU A 130 -7.87 7.01 -3.30
CA LEU A 130 -6.98 6.38 -2.32
C LEU A 130 -7.29 6.83 -0.89
N ASP A 131 -8.56 7.12 -0.59
CA ASP A 131 -9.03 7.60 0.72
C ASP A 131 -9.17 6.48 1.77
N SER A 132 -8.77 5.26 1.42
CA SER A 132 -8.75 4.10 2.32
C SER A 132 -7.47 3.30 2.16
N ALA A 133 -6.98 2.71 3.26
CA ALA A 133 -5.76 1.88 3.24
C ALA A 133 -5.88 0.69 2.28
N ALA A 134 -7.08 0.13 2.10
CA ALA A 134 -7.32 -0.94 1.14
C ALA A 134 -7.10 -0.46 -0.31
N ALA A 135 -7.61 0.73 -0.66
CA ALA A 135 -7.44 1.28 -2.00
C ALA A 135 -5.99 1.68 -2.28
N GLU A 136 -5.34 2.33 -1.30
CA GLU A 136 -3.92 2.70 -1.36
C GLU A 136 -3.03 1.47 -1.59
N VAL A 137 -3.16 0.42 -0.76
CA VAL A 137 -2.36 -0.80 -0.87
C VAL A 137 -2.56 -1.52 -2.20
N LEU A 138 -3.78 -1.56 -2.72
CA LEU A 138 -4.05 -2.23 -3.99
C LEU A 138 -3.47 -1.46 -5.18
N VAL A 139 -3.55 -0.13 -5.17
CA VAL A 139 -2.92 0.68 -6.22
C VAL A 139 -1.40 0.61 -6.12
N ASP A 140 -0.82 0.70 -4.91
CA ASP A 140 0.61 0.51 -4.68
C ASP A 140 1.10 -0.86 -5.16
N ALA A 141 0.31 -1.91 -4.93
CA ALA A 141 0.64 -3.26 -5.38
C ALA A 141 0.69 -3.34 -6.90
N LEU A 142 -0.33 -2.80 -7.58
CA LEU A 142 -0.38 -2.75 -9.04
C LEU A 142 0.79 -1.93 -9.61
N MET A 143 1.11 -0.78 -9.02
CA MET A 143 2.25 0.04 -9.43
C MET A 143 3.61 -0.65 -9.25
N ARG A 144 3.71 -1.56 -8.27
CA ARG A 144 4.89 -2.42 -8.04
C ARG A 144 4.95 -3.64 -8.95
N GLY A 145 3.94 -3.85 -9.80
CA GLY A 145 3.81 -5.06 -10.62
C GLY A 145 3.48 -6.32 -9.81
N LEU A 146 3.01 -6.18 -8.56
CA LEU A 146 2.59 -7.32 -7.76
C LEU A 146 1.26 -7.86 -8.31
N PRO A 147 1.12 -9.19 -8.48
CA PRO A 147 -0.16 -9.79 -8.82
C PRO A 147 -1.22 -9.47 -7.77
N VAL A 148 -2.37 -8.96 -8.22
CA VAL A 148 -3.54 -8.70 -7.37
C VAL A 148 -4.69 -9.62 -7.79
N VAL A 149 -5.20 -10.42 -6.87
CA VAL A 149 -6.35 -11.31 -7.10
C VAL A 149 -7.50 -10.90 -6.18
N ALA A 150 -8.71 -10.73 -6.70
CA ALA A 150 -9.85 -10.25 -5.92
C ALA A 150 -11.12 -11.07 -6.19
N ALA A 151 -11.81 -11.48 -5.12
CA ALA A 151 -13.10 -12.15 -5.22
C ALA A 151 -14.22 -11.12 -5.46
N ARG A 152 -14.90 -11.22 -6.60
CA ARG A 152 -15.87 -10.22 -7.06
C ARG A 152 -17.27 -10.34 -6.46
N ASP A 153 -17.55 -11.39 -5.70
CA ASP A 153 -18.89 -11.78 -5.25
C ASP A 153 -19.63 -10.68 -4.47
N ALA A 154 -18.90 -9.84 -3.72
CA ALA A 154 -19.45 -8.71 -2.98
C ALA A 154 -19.44 -7.38 -3.76
N ALA A 155 -19.05 -7.40 -5.03
CA ALA A 155 -18.98 -6.25 -5.92
C ALA A 155 -19.85 -6.41 -7.18
N ASP A 156 -20.02 -7.62 -7.71
CA ASP A 156 -20.85 -7.89 -8.88
C ASP A 156 -22.34 -7.93 -8.53
N PRO A 157 -23.14 -6.90 -8.90
CA PRO A 157 -24.55 -6.84 -8.56
C PRO A 157 -25.41 -7.90 -9.25
N THR A 158 -24.85 -8.60 -10.24
CA THR A 158 -25.53 -9.68 -10.98
C THR A 158 -25.24 -11.07 -10.42
N GLY A 159 -24.32 -11.19 -9.45
CA GLY A 159 -23.99 -12.45 -8.81
C GLY A 159 -25.11 -13.01 -7.93
N GLU A 160 -25.11 -14.34 -7.73
CA GLU A 160 -26.12 -15.06 -6.93
C GLU A 160 -26.22 -14.55 -5.49
N GLY A 161 -25.13 -14.02 -4.92
CA GLY A 161 -25.13 -13.42 -3.60
C GLY A 161 -26.12 -12.26 -3.47
N PHE A 162 -26.14 -11.35 -4.45
CA PHE A 162 -27.09 -10.24 -4.47
C PHE A 162 -28.52 -10.69 -4.78
N ALA A 163 -28.67 -11.72 -5.63
CA ALA A 163 -29.98 -12.32 -5.90
C ALA A 163 -30.62 -12.90 -4.63
N ARG A 164 -29.85 -13.64 -3.81
CA ARG A 164 -30.32 -14.18 -2.52
C ARG A 164 -30.72 -13.09 -1.52
N LEU A 165 -30.09 -11.93 -1.60
CA LEU A 165 -30.42 -10.77 -0.76
C LEU A 165 -31.55 -9.90 -1.35
N GLY A 166 -32.13 -10.28 -2.50
CA GLY A 166 -33.15 -9.48 -3.18
C GLY A 166 -32.63 -8.16 -3.78
N MET A 167 -31.31 -8.00 -3.86
CA MET A 167 -30.63 -6.77 -4.31
C MET A 167 -30.21 -6.81 -5.79
N ASN A 168 -30.74 -7.75 -6.58
CA ASN A 168 -30.47 -7.90 -8.01
C ASN A 168 -31.50 -7.18 -8.92
N ARG A 169 -32.31 -6.29 -8.35
CA ARG A 169 -33.39 -5.55 -9.07
C ARG A 169 -33.03 -4.09 -9.35
N GLY A 170 -31.74 -3.75 -9.30
CA GLY A 170 -31.26 -2.39 -9.57
C GLY A 170 -31.60 -1.93 -10.98
N HIS A 171 -31.76 -0.61 -11.16
CA HIS A 171 -31.98 -0.03 -12.49
C HIS A 171 -30.82 -0.42 -13.44
N PRO A 172 -31.09 -0.76 -14.73
CA PRO A 172 -30.05 -1.26 -15.64
C PRO A 172 -28.81 -0.38 -15.73
N ALA A 173 -28.98 0.94 -15.78
CA ALA A 173 -27.85 1.89 -15.82
C ALA A 173 -26.95 1.82 -14.56
N LEU A 174 -27.54 1.59 -13.38
CA LEU A 174 -26.77 1.44 -12.14
C LEU A 174 -26.01 0.11 -12.12
N VAL A 175 -26.66 -0.96 -12.59
CA VAL A 175 -26.03 -2.28 -12.73
C VAL A 175 -24.84 -2.19 -13.69
N GLN A 176 -25.01 -1.50 -14.82
CA GLN A 176 -23.94 -1.29 -15.78
C GLN A 176 -22.79 -0.49 -15.18
N ALA A 177 -23.04 0.62 -14.49
CA ALA A 177 -21.98 1.40 -13.85
C ALA A 177 -21.15 0.58 -12.82
N MET A 178 -21.79 -0.35 -12.10
CA MET A 178 -21.06 -1.27 -11.20
C MET A 178 -20.22 -2.30 -11.96
N LYS A 179 -20.69 -2.78 -13.11
CA LYS A 179 -19.91 -3.66 -13.99
C LYS A 179 -18.74 -2.93 -14.64
N ASP A 180 -18.94 -1.71 -15.11
CA ASP A 180 -17.90 -0.87 -15.68
C ASP A 180 -16.76 -0.65 -14.68
N ASN A 181 -17.06 -0.50 -13.39
CA ASN A 181 -16.04 -0.44 -12.34
C ASN A 181 -15.21 -1.73 -12.26
N LEU A 182 -15.85 -2.90 -12.34
CA LEU A 182 -15.14 -4.19 -12.34
C LEU A 182 -14.28 -4.37 -13.59
N GLU A 183 -14.79 -4.01 -14.76
CA GLU A 183 -14.03 -4.05 -16.01
C GLU A 183 -12.82 -3.11 -15.95
N LYS A 184 -13.00 -1.90 -15.41
CA LYS A 184 -11.93 -0.92 -15.28
C LYS A 184 -10.80 -1.39 -14.37
N ILE A 185 -11.12 -1.95 -13.19
CA ILE A 185 -10.09 -2.48 -12.28
C ILE A 185 -9.43 -3.75 -12.83
N ALA A 186 -10.16 -4.56 -13.59
CA ALA A 186 -9.55 -5.68 -14.33
C ALA A 186 -8.55 -5.16 -15.37
N GLY A 187 -8.90 -4.07 -16.08
CA GLY A 187 -8.00 -3.37 -17.00
C GLY A 187 -6.75 -2.78 -16.34
N TYR A 188 -6.80 -2.48 -15.03
CA TYR A 188 -5.61 -2.09 -14.25
C TYR A 188 -4.70 -3.27 -13.88
N GLY A 189 -5.13 -4.52 -14.11
CA GLY A 189 -4.35 -5.72 -13.81
C GLY A 189 -4.89 -6.55 -12.63
N VAL A 190 -6.05 -6.19 -12.06
CA VAL A 190 -6.68 -7.02 -11.01
C VAL A 190 -7.28 -8.27 -11.64
N THR A 191 -6.84 -9.45 -11.18
CA THR A 191 -7.48 -10.72 -11.57
C THR A 191 -8.75 -10.92 -10.76
N LEU A 192 -9.92 -10.75 -11.39
CA LEU A 192 -11.22 -10.96 -10.75
C LEU A 192 -11.67 -12.43 -10.84
N VAL A 193 -12.00 -13.02 -9.70
CA VAL A 193 -12.41 -14.44 -9.57
C VAL A 193 -13.68 -14.55 -8.71
N SER A 194 -14.32 -15.72 -8.68
CA SER A 194 -15.29 -16.01 -7.62
C SER A 194 -14.59 -16.39 -6.31
N ALA A 195 -15.26 -16.18 -5.18
CA ALA A 195 -14.71 -16.47 -3.86
C ALA A 195 -14.31 -17.94 -3.69
N GLY A 196 -15.04 -18.88 -4.31
CA GLY A 196 -14.73 -20.31 -4.27
C GLY A 196 -13.49 -20.70 -5.07
N GLU A 197 -13.11 -19.91 -6.08
CA GLU A 197 -11.93 -20.17 -6.92
C GLU A 197 -10.65 -19.54 -6.36
N LEU A 198 -10.77 -18.66 -5.36
CA LEU A 198 -9.68 -17.83 -4.85
C LEU A 198 -8.44 -18.65 -4.45
N GLY A 199 -8.63 -19.72 -3.68
CA GLY A 199 -7.54 -20.59 -3.23
C GLY A 199 -6.81 -21.28 -4.39
N CYS A 200 -7.56 -21.80 -5.36
CA CYS A 200 -7.00 -22.48 -6.54
C CYS A 200 -6.21 -21.50 -7.42
N VAL A 201 -6.78 -20.33 -7.72
CA VAL A 201 -6.11 -19.32 -8.57
C VAL A 201 -4.85 -18.81 -7.90
N LEU A 202 -4.87 -18.59 -6.58
CA LEU A 202 -3.67 -18.22 -5.83
C LEU A 202 -2.61 -19.33 -5.89
N GLU A 203 -3.01 -20.59 -5.77
CA GLU A 203 -2.07 -21.70 -5.86
C GLU A 203 -1.37 -21.72 -7.21
N GLU A 204 -2.11 -21.59 -8.31
CA GLU A 204 -1.53 -21.51 -9.65
C GLU A 204 -0.60 -20.31 -9.83
N ARG A 205 -0.98 -19.14 -9.27
CA ARG A 205 -0.14 -17.93 -9.32
C ARG A 205 1.18 -18.15 -8.57
N ILE A 206 1.13 -18.74 -7.38
CA ILE A 206 2.32 -19.10 -6.60
C ILE A 206 3.24 -20.05 -7.40
N GLN A 207 2.66 -21.05 -8.08
CA GLN A 207 3.43 -21.99 -8.90
C GLN A 207 4.10 -21.30 -10.10
N ARG A 208 3.40 -20.40 -10.79
CA ARG A 208 3.98 -19.63 -11.91
C ARG A 208 5.12 -18.72 -11.46
N LEU A 209 5.00 -18.12 -10.28
CA LEU A 209 6.06 -17.32 -9.67
C LEU A 209 7.28 -18.17 -9.29
N ALA A 210 7.10 -19.44 -8.90
CA ALA A 210 8.20 -20.37 -8.63
C ALA A 210 8.87 -20.86 -9.94
N GLY A 211 8.11 -21.03 -11.02
CA GLY A 211 8.66 -21.37 -12.35
C GLY A 211 9.48 -20.25 -13.01
N HIS A 212 9.36 -19.01 -12.51
CA HIS A 212 10.17 -17.87 -12.89
C HIS A 212 11.26 -17.57 -11.85
N GLU A 213 11.89 -18.60 -11.23
CA GLU A 213 13.21 -18.47 -10.60
C GLU A 213 14.26 -18.10 -11.67
N THR A 214 14.07 -16.89 -12.20
CA THR A 214 15.07 -16.09 -12.87
C THR A 214 15.93 -15.61 -11.72
N THR A 215 17.23 -15.89 -11.82
CA THR A 215 18.31 -15.16 -11.15
C THR A 215 17.83 -13.76 -10.79
N PRO A 216 18.00 -13.26 -9.54
CA PRO A 216 17.70 -11.86 -9.25
C PRO A 216 18.40 -11.06 -10.34
N GLN A 217 17.61 -10.51 -11.26
CA GLN A 217 18.16 -9.54 -12.18
C GLN A 217 18.71 -8.49 -11.23
N PRO A 218 20.02 -8.20 -11.27
CA PRO A 218 20.48 -7.02 -10.57
C PRO A 218 19.54 -5.93 -11.04
N LEU A 219 18.99 -5.16 -10.10
CA LEU A 219 18.59 -3.78 -10.40
C LEU A 219 19.70 -3.29 -11.29
N LEU A 220 19.42 -3.15 -12.60
CA LEU A 220 20.43 -2.77 -13.57
C LEU A 220 21.19 -1.64 -12.90
N GLU A 221 22.50 -1.81 -12.71
CA GLU A 221 23.35 -0.68 -12.33
C GLU A 221 22.86 0.48 -13.18
N GLU A 222 22.37 1.54 -12.52
CA GLU A 222 21.89 2.75 -13.17
C GLU A 222 23.06 3.38 -13.93
N LYS A 223 23.38 2.82 -15.10
CA LYS A 223 24.43 3.28 -15.98
C LYS A 223 23.90 3.99 -17.21
N ASN A 224 22.60 4.24 -17.27
CA ASN A 224 21.98 5.19 -18.17
C ASN A 224 20.63 5.60 -17.58
N VAL A 225 20.63 6.48 -16.58
CA VAL A 225 19.50 7.37 -16.38
C VAL A 225 19.54 8.34 -17.56
N PRO A 226 18.55 8.38 -18.46
CA PRO A 226 18.46 9.48 -19.40
C PRO A 226 18.33 10.76 -18.59
N GLU A 227 19.24 11.72 -18.77
CA GLU A 227 19.08 13.07 -18.23
C GLU A 227 17.72 13.60 -18.68
N SER A 228 16.77 13.68 -17.74
CA SER A 228 15.43 14.26 -17.89
C SER A 228 14.50 13.62 -18.94
N LEU A 229 13.51 12.86 -18.47
CA LEU A 229 12.31 12.49 -19.25
C LEU A 229 11.26 13.62 -19.35
N TYR A 230 11.59 14.83 -18.90
CA TYR A 230 10.79 16.03 -19.10
C TYR A 230 11.59 17.04 -19.92
N GLN A 231 11.74 16.78 -21.22
CA GLN A 231 11.97 17.86 -22.16
C GLN A 231 10.66 18.65 -22.28
N LEU A 232 10.62 19.80 -21.62
CA LEU A 232 9.59 20.80 -21.84
C LEU A 232 9.49 21.08 -23.35
N PRO A 233 8.29 21.19 -23.94
CA PRO A 233 8.14 21.55 -25.34
C PRO A 233 8.91 22.84 -25.65
N GLU A 234 9.62 22.90 -26.79
CA GLU A 234 10.37 24.08 -27.28
C GLU A 234 9.54 25.37 -27.32
N VAL A 235 8.21 25.30 -27.17
CA VAL A 235 7.28 26.42 -27.12
C VAL A 235 7.52 27.36 -25.92
N LEU A 236 8.20 26.92 -24.86
CA LEU A 236 8.55 27.79 -23.73
C LEU A 236 9.82 28.64 -23.94
N SER A 237 10.59 28.38 -25.01
CA SER A 237 11.81 29.15 -25.34
C SER A 237 11.55 30.54 -25.91
N ARG A 238 10.27 30.91 -26.14
CA ARG A 238 9.87 32.24 -26.63
C ARG A 238 9.24 33.13 -25.56
N VAL A 239 9.24 32.72 -24.30
CA VAL A 239 8.91 33.65 -23.22
C VAL A 239 10.15 34.52 -23.02
N PRO A 240 10.05 35.87 -23.14
CA PRO A 240 11.20 36.73 -22.90
C PRO A 240 11.73 36.43 -21.51
N ALA A 241 13.05 36.21 -21.42
CA ALA A 241 13.73 36.00 -20.16
C ALA A 241 13.28 37.11 -19.19
N VAL A 242 12.60 36.72 -18.12
CA VAL A 242 12.33 37.64 -17.02
C VAL A 242 13.71 38.01 -16.48
N GLU A 243 14.15 39.22 -16.83
CA GLU A 243 15.36 39.82 -16.31
C GLU A 243 15.39 39.62 -14.79
N GLN A 244 16.52 39.11 -14.31
CA GLN A 244 16.80 38.98 -12.89
C GLN A 244 16.68 40.35 -12.22
N ARG A 245 15.49 40.66 -11.71
CA ARG A 245 15.27 41.78 -10.80
C ARG A 245 15.57 41.33 -9.38
N SER A 246 16.77 41.69 -8.92
CA SER A 246 17.11 42.16 -7.57
C SER A 246 16.61 41.34 -6.37
N ASP A 247 17.52 40.58 -5.77
CA ASP A 247 17.80 40.36 -4.32
C ASP A 247 16.69 40.35 -3.23
N ARG A 248 15.41 40.27 -3.57
CA ARG A 248 14.32 40.04 -2.61
C ARG A 248 13.48 38.87 -3.09
N ARG A 249 13.75 37.70 -2.54
CA ARG A 249 12.94 36.50 -2.77
C ARG A 249 11.54 36.76 -2.25
N MET A 250 10.57 36.77 -3.16
CA MET A 250 9.21 37.22 -2.92
C MET A 250 8.29 36.09 -2.42
N VAL A 251 8.76 34.84 -2.30
CA VAL A 251 7.93 33.70 -1.86
C VAL A 251 8.70 32.78 -0.91
N ILE A 252 8.08 32.39 0.22
CA ILE A 252 8.59 31.41 1.19
C ILE A 252 7.73 30.14 1.15
N THR A 253 8.39 29.01 0.93
CA THR A 253 7.81 27.67 0.90
C THR A 253 8.11 26.90 2.19
N ARG A 254 7.41 25.77 2.41
CA ARG A 254 7.63 24.88 3.57
C ARG A 254 9.10 24.50 3.78
N MET A 255 9.83 24.24 2.69
CA MET A 255 11.22 23.78 2.74
C MET A 255 12.16 24.83 3.34
N GLU A 256 11.79 26.11 3.24
CA GLU A 256 12.64 27.23 3.61
C GLU A 256 12.40 27.71 5.05
N LEU A 257 11.28 27.30 5.68
CA LEU A 257 10.95 27.67 7.06
C LEU A 257 12.02 27.27 8.07
N GLY A 258 12.65 26.10 7.88
CA GLY A 258 13.66 25.60 8.80
C GLY A 258 14.91 26.48 8.91
N ALA A 259 15.21 27.26 7.87
CA ALA A 259 16.33 28.20 7.87
C ALA A 259 15.95 29.60 8.39
N LEU A 260 14.65 29.90 8.50
CA LEU A 260 14.12 31.21 8.89
C LEU A 260 13.65 31.27 10.34
N VAL A 261 13.46 30.11 10.98
CA VAL A 261 13.06 30.02 12.38
C VAL A 261 14.28 30.10 13.29
N ASN A 262 14.28 31.08 14.19
CA ASN A 262 15.28 31.18 15.24
C ASN A 262 14.96 30.25 16.42
N ASN A 263 15.94 29.97 17.27
CA ASN A 263 15.80 29.10 18.46
C ASN A 263 14.69 29.53 19.45
N ASN A 264 14.17 30.75 19.33
CA ASN A 264 13.04 31.25 20.12
C ASN A 264 11.67 31.05 19.46
N GLY A 265 11.59 30.27 18.36
CA GLY A 265 10.35 30.03 17.62
C GLY A 265 9.83 31.27 16.89
N VAL A 266 10.73 32.17 16.46
CA VAL A 266 10.38 33.38 15.71
C VAL A 266 10.86 33.22 14.27
N VAL A 267 9.95 33.34 13.32
CA VAL A 267 10.20 33.32 11.87
C VAL A 267 10.28 34.75 11.38
N ARG A 268 11.47 35.17 10.92
CA ARG A 268 11.67 36.52 10.38
C ARG A 268 11.48 36.54 8.88
N ILE A 269 10.52 37.34 8.42
CA ILE A 269 10.07 37.37 7.03
C ILE A 269 10.31 38.77 6.45
N PRO A 270 11.04 38.92 5.35
CA PRO A 270 11.22 40.23 4.73
C PRO A 270 9.88 40.84 4.30
N ARG A 271 9.69 42.15 4.51
CA ARG A 271 8.48 42.86 4.08
C ARG A 271 8.20 42.66 2.59
N GLY A 272 6.95 42.28 2.28
CA GLY A 272 6.50 42.01 0.91
C GLY A 272 6.74 40.57 0.43
N THR A 273 7.18 39.67 1.31
CA THR A 273 7.34 38.26 0.98
C THR A 273 6.03 37.49 1.16
N LEU A 274 5.61 36.77 0.13
CA LEU A 274 4.44 35.90 0.16
C LEU A 274 4.80 34.58 0.85
N VAL A 275 4.02 34.20 1.85
CA VAL A 275 4.17 32.91 2.53
C VAL A 275 3.11 31.96 1.99
N THR A 276 3.53 30.81 1.49
CA THR A 276 2.59 29.81 0.96
C THR A 276 1.64 29.29 2.04
N PRO A 277 0.39 28.89 1.71
CA PRO A 277 -0.59 28.40 2.70
C PRO A 277 -0.06 27.25 3.57
N LEU A 278 0.65 26.29 2.96
CA LEU A 278 1.25 25.17 3.68
C LEU A 278 2.35 25.61 4.67
N ALA A 279 3.09 26.67 4.35
CA ALA A 279 4.06 27.25 5.26
C ALA A 279 3.36 27.94 6.45
N TRP A 280 2.23 28.62 6.21
CA TRP A 280 1.40 29.19 7.27
C TRP A 280 0.83 28.15 8.23
N ASP A 281 0.44 26.98 7.72
CA ASP A 281 -0.06 25.90 8.55
C ASP A 281 1.02 25.37 9.49
N ILE A 282 2.27 25.22 9.01
CA ILE A 282 3.40 24.78 9.84
C ILE A 282 3.76 25.81 10.91
N ILE A 283 3.77 27.10 10.57
CA ILE A 283 4.00 28.18 11.55
C ILE A 283 2.96 28.09 12.67
N ARG A 284 1.70 27.84 12.33
CA ARG A 284 0.58 27.75 13.28
C ARG A 284 0.69 26.51 14.17
N ASP A 285 0.94 25.35 13.56
CA ASP A 285 1.05 24.07 14.27
C ASP A 285 2.25 24.04 15.22
N ALA A 286 3.35 24.67 14.83
CA ALA A 286 4.55 24.79 15.65
C ALA A 286 4.49 25.94 16.68
N GLY A 287 3.45 26.76 16.66
CA GLY A 287 3.28 27.90 17.57
C GLY A 287 4.31 29.02 17.35
N TRP A 288 4.89 29.12 16.15
CA TRP A 288 5.91 30.09 15.84
C TRP A 288 5.33 31.49 15.62
N ARG A 289 6.06 32.51 16.06
CA ARG A 289 5.69 33.92 15.86
C ARG A 289 6.33 34.46 14.59
N VAL A 290 5.59 35.23 13.81
CA VAL A 290 6.10 35.85 12.58
C VAL A 290 6.46 37.30 12.85
N GLU A 291 7.69 37.69 12.52
CA GLU A 291 8.17 39.07 12.57
C GLU A 291 8.52 39.53 11.15
N GLU A 292 7.97 40.66 10.72
CA GLU A 292 8.37 41.30 9.48
C GLU A 292 9.64 42.12 9.66
N ILE A 293 10.63 41.93 8.78
CA ILE A 293 11.90 42.70 8.76
C ILE A 293 12.09 43.49 7.46
#